data_AF-Q0BHB0-F1
#
_entry.id   AF-Q0BHB0-F1
#
_cell.length_a   1.000
_cell.length_b   1.000
_cell.length_c   1.000
_cell.angle_alpha   90.00
_cell.angle_beta   90.00
_cell.angle_gamma   90.00
#
_symmetry.space_group_name_H-M   'P 1'
#
loop_
_entity.id
_entity.type
_entity.pdbx_description
1 polymer ?
#
loop_
_entity_poly.entity_id
_entity_poly.type
_entity_poly.pdbx_seq_one_letter_code
_entity_poly.pdbx_strand_id
1 'polypeptide(L)'
;MTERSEKPKAPRGSMFRADVSDNTDEAAEESIQPPAYWSKGALLNVRNRGDAYVVTLYPEEFDERRPERALHFTNLGLCQGFVSRWYSRESHDPRAR
;
A
#
# COMPACT_ATOMS: atom_id res chain seq x y z
N MET A 1 -60.15 4.18 -30.77
CA MET A 1 -59.76 5.46 -30.14
C MET A 1 -58.85 5.13 -28.98
N THR A 2 -57.65 5.70 -29.00
CA THR A 2 -56.52 5.38 -28.12
C THR A 2 -56.39 6.50 -27.11
N GLU A 3 -56.42 6.22 -25.81
CA GLU A 3 -55.92 7.14 -24.80
C GLU A 3 -54.95 6.40 -23.88
N ARG A 4 -53.68 6.81 -24.00
CA ARG A 4 -52.57 6.46 -23.12
C ARG A 4 -52.44 7.62 -22.13
N SER A 5 -52.57 7.35 -20.83
CA SER A 5 -52.23 8.33 -19.80
C SER A 5 -50.97 7.91 -19.04
N GLU A 6 -50.00 8.80 -19.21
CA GLU A 6 -48.68 9.03 -18.61
C GLU A 6 -48.31 8.33 -17.29
N LYS A 7 -47.15 7.65 -17.33
CA LYS A 7 -46.34 7.32 -16.14
C LYS A 7 -45.57 8.57 -15.67
N PRO A 8 -45.49 8.85 -14.37
CA PRO A 8 -44.68 9.97 -13.88
C PRO A 8 -43.17 9.66 -14.00
N LYS A 9 -42.48 10.68 -14.51
CA LYS A 9 -41.04 10.81 -14.76
C LYS A 9 -40.29 10.98 -13.44
N ALA A 10 -39.60 9.94 -12.98
CA ALA A 10 -38.61 10.06 -11.90
C ALA A 10 -37.31 10.70 -12.43
N PRO A 11 -36.68 11.63 -11.69
CA PRO A 11 -35.55 12.41 -12.16
C PRO A 11 -34.27 11.57 -12.28
N ARG A 12 -33.51 11.82 -13.35
CA ARG A 12 -32.13 11.34 -13.55
C ARG A 12 -31.21 12.02 -12.52
N GLY A 13 -31.16 11.47 -11.32
CA GLY A 13 -30.12 11.74 -10.34
C GLY A 13 -28.91 10.86 -10.63
N SER A 14 -28.01 11.33 -11.50
CA SER A 14 -26.64 10.81 -11.57
C SER A 14 -25.90 11.29 -10.32
N MET A 15 -25.96 10.53 -9.25
CA MET A 15 -24.94 10.60 -8.20
C MET A 15 -24.01 9.43 -8.45
N PHE A 16 -22.82 9.76 -8.93
CA PHE A 16 -21.64 8.92 -8.92
C PHE A 16 -21.59 8.18 -7.57
N ARG A 17 -21.94 6.90 -7.56
CA ARG A 17 -21.34 5.98 -6.61
C ARG A 17 -19.88 5.92 -7.04
N ALA A 18 -19.01 6.56 -6.27
CA ALA A 18 -17.65 6.08 -6.19
C ALA A 18 -17.78 4.65 -5.64
N ASP A 19 -17.83 3.68 -6.54
CA ASP A 19 -17.33 2.34 -6.27
C ASP A 19 -15.86 2.53 -5.88
N VAL A 20 -15.63 2.85 -4.61
CA VAL A 20 -14.39 2.48 -3.94
C VAL A 20 -14.41 0.95 -4.01
N SER A 21 -13.82 0.43 -5.09
CA SER A 21 -13.28 -0.91 -5.13
C SER A 21 -12.15 -0.95 -4.11
N ASP A 22 -12.54 -1.08 -2.85
CA ASP A 22 -11.63 -1.31 -1.75
C ASP A 22 -11.12 -2.74 -1.88
N ASN A 23 -9.83 -2.82 -2.19
CA ASN A 23 -8.93 -3.89 -1.76
C ASN A 23 -9.18 -5.31 -2.29
N THR A 24 -8.87 -5.52 -3.56
CA THR A 24 -8.44 -6.84 -4.07
C THR A 24 -6.90 -6.93 -4.21
N ASP A 25 -6.14 -6.08 -3.51
CA ASP A 25 -4.66 -6.17 -3.40
C ASP A 25 -4.19 -6.46 -1.95
N GLU A 26 -5.12 -6.52 -0.98
CA GLU A 26 -4.80 -6.69 0.45
C GLU A 26 -4.24 -8.10 0.77
N ALA A 27 -4.54 -9.10 -0.07
CA ALA A 27 -4.12 -10.49 0.17
C ALA A 27 -2.61 -10.74 0.01
N ALA A 28 -1.87 -9.86 -0.66
CA ALA A 28 -0.40 -9.95 -0.76
C ALA A 28 0.34 -9.03 0.23
N GLU A 29 -0.36 -8.09 0.87
CA GLU A 29 0.22 -7.12 1.80
C GLU A 29 0.68 -7.75 3.12
N GLU A 30 0.00 -8.81 3.56
CA GLU A 30 0.10 -9.32 4.93
C GLU A 30 1.41 -10.07 5.23
N SER A 31 2.22 -10.42 4.21
CA SER A 31 3.36 -11.33 4.37
C SER A 31 4.73 -10.69 4.22
N ILE A 32 4.84 -9.40 3.87
CA ILE A 32 6.16 -8.75 3.71
C ILE A 32 6.68 -8.32 5.08
N GLN A 33 7.36 -9.25 5.76
CA GLN A 33 8.01 -8.98 7.03
C GLN A 33 9.41 -8.42 6.83
N PRO A 34 9.77 -7.34 7.53
CA PRO A 34 11.14 -6.84 7.52
C PRO A 34 12.08 -7.86 8.15
N PRO A 35 13.37 -7.88 7.76
CA PRO A 35 14.36 -8.74 8.39
C PRO A 35 14.39 -8.55 9.92
N ALA A 36 14.56 -9.65 10.67
CA ALA A 36 14.41 -9.65 12.13
C ALA A 36 15.36 -8.70 12.89
N TYR A 37 16.48 -8.32 12.28
CA TYR A 37 17.43 -7.37 12.86
C TYR A 37 17.02 -5.90 12.66
N TRP A 38 15.98 -5.62 11.87
CA TRP A 38 15.49 -4.26 11.66
C TRP A 38 14.75 -3.77 12.90
N SER A 39 15.21 -2.65 13.44
CA SER A 39 14.53 -1.99 14.54
C SER A 39 13.41 -1.12 14.00
N LYS A 40 12.21 -1.25 14.57
CA LYS A 40 11.03 -0.51 14.12
C LYS A 40 11.24 0.99 14.18
N GLY A 41 10.88 1.70 13.11
CA GLY A 41 11.11 3.14 12.98
C GLY A 41 12.55 3.53 12.64
N ALA A 42 13.47 2.56 12.46
CA ALA A 42 14.78 2.85 11.89
C ALA A 42 14.65 3.44 10.49
N LEU A 43 15.60 4.29 10.11
CA LEU A 43 15.56 4.98 8.84
C LEU A 43 15.72 3.97 7.70
N LEU A 44 14.84 4.07 6.71
CA LEU A 44 14.83 3.22 5.51
C LEU A 44 15.48 3.96 4.33
N ASN A 45 16.19 3.20 3.51
CA ASN A 45 16.67 3.60 2.20
C ASN A 45 15.82 2.90 1.13
N VAL A 46 15.08 3.69 0.35
CA VAL A 46 14.17 3.20 -0.70
C VAL A 46 14.75 3.57 -2.05
N ARG A 47 14.98 2.58 -2.91
CA ARG A 47 15.51 2.79 -4.27
C ARG A 47 14.59 2.15 -5.30
N ASN A 48 14.31 2.88 -6.37
CA ASN A 48 13.66 2.32 -7.56
C ASN A 48 14.75 1.81 -8.51
N ARG A 49 14.71 0.51 -8.84
CA ARG A 49 15.65 -0.14 -9.76
C ARG A 49 15.08 -0.35 -11.17
N GLY A 50 13.84 0.06 -11.42
CA GLY A 50 13.12 -0.05 -12.70
C GLY A 50 12.19 -1.26 -12.75
N ASP A 51 12.65 -2.42 -12.29
CA ASP A 51 11.90 -3.67 -12.19
C ASP A 51 11.23 -3.87 -10.81
N ALA A 52 11.84 -3.32 -9.76
CA ALA A 52 11.31 -3.36 -8.40
C ALA A 52 11.74 -2.14 -7.58
N TYR A 53 11.00 -1.89 -6.51
CA TYR A 53 11.39 -1.02 -5.40
C TYR A 53 12.11 -1.85 -4.36
N VAL A 54 13.32 -1.43 -4.03
CA VAL A 54 14.16 -2.11 -3.05
C VAL A 54 14.25 -1.24 -1.81
N VAL A 55 13.89 -1.80 -0.66
CA VAL A 55 13.97 -1.15 0.64
C VAL A 55 15.05 -1.81 1.48
N THR A 56 15.92 -1.00 2.05
CA THR A 56 17.03 -1.41 2.93
C THR A 56 17.04 -0.51 4.17
N LEU A 57 17.78 -0.87 5.23
CA LEU A 57 18.04 0.07 6.31
C LEU A 57 19.07 1.11 5.88
N TYR A 58 18.88 2.36 6.26
CA TYR A 58 19.93 3.37 6.13
C TYR A 58 21.01 3.16 7.21
N PRO A 59 22.32 3.26 6.89
CA PRO A 59 22.92 3.67 5.61
C PRO A 59 23.29 2.51 4.67
N GLU A 60 22.71 1.33 4.84
CA GLU A 60 22.99 0.19 3.96
C GLU A 60 22.57 0.49 2.52
N GLU A 61 23.38 -0.02 1.59
CA GLU A 61 23.02 -0.09 0.18
C GLU A 61 22.59 -1.50 -0.17
N PHE A 62 21.73 -1.61 -1.18
CA PHE A 62 21.34 -2.90 -1.73
C PHE A 62 22.57 -3.63 -2.31
N ASP A 63 22.82 -4.83 -1.80
CA ASP A 63 23.82 -5.76 -2.29
C ASP A 63 23.11 -7.02 -2.79
N GLU A 64 23.23 -7.31 -4.09
CA GLU A 64 22.65 -8.50 -4.74
C GLU A 64 23.21 -9.81 -4.16
N ARG A 65 24.38 -9.78 -3.51
CA ARG A 65 24.95 -10.94 -2.82
C ARG A 65 24.28 -11.23 -1.48
N ARG A 66 23.47 -10.29 -0.96
CA ARG A 66 22.77 -10.39 0.32
C ARG A 66 21.31 -9.95 0.19
N PRO A 67 20.52 -10.62 -0.65
CA PRO A 67 19.12 -10.25 -0.88
C PRO A 67 18.28 -10.32 0.41
N GLU A 68 18.67 -11.14 1.38
CA GLU A 68 18.04 -11.23 2.70
C GLU A 68 18.10 -9.94 3.53
N ARG A 69 18.94 -8.98 3.12
CA ARG A 69 19.04 -7.66 3.77
C ARG A 69 18.13 -6.60 3.16
N ALA A 70 17.38 -6.95 2.12
CA ALA A 70 16.52 -6.03 1.43
C ALA A 70 15.10 -6.58 1.27
N LEU A 71 14.14 -5.68 1.18
CA LEU A 71 12.77 -6.00 0.80
C LEU A 71 12.55 -5.56 -0.64
N HIS A 72 11.95 -6.44 -1.43
CA HIS A 72 11.65 -6.18 -2.83
C HIS A 72 10.15 -6.04 -3.00
N PHE A 73 9.74 -4.95 -3.64
CA PHE A 73 8.35 -4.68 -3.98
C PHE A 73 8.25 -4.48 -5.48
N THR A 74 7.48 -5.31 -6.17
CA THR A 74 7.20 -5.16 -7.61
C THR A 74 6.12 -4.12 -7.89
N ASN A 75 5.39 -3.69 -6.85
CA ASN A 75 4.31 -2.72 -6.93
C ASN A 75 4.63 -1.49 -6.06
N LEU A 76 4.44 -0.30 -6.64
CA LEU A 76 4.67 0.98 -5.95
C LEU A 76 3.75 1.15 -4.73
N GLY A 77 2.46 0.80 -4.87
CA GLY A 77 1.48 0.89 -3.79
C GLY A 77 1.88 0.06 -2.58
N LEU A 78 2.35 -1.17 -2.81
CA LEU A 78 2.86 -2.05 -1.74
C LEU A 78 4.07 -1.45 -1.03
N CYS A 79 5.02 -0.90 -1.79
CA CYS A 79 6.19 -0.22 -1.21
C CYS A 79 5.78 0.99 -0.37
N GLN A 80 4.84 1.80 -0.86
CA GLN A 80 4.33 2.98 -0.15
C GLN A 80 3.55 2.59 1.11
N GLY A 81 2.72 1.55 1.02
CA GLY A 81 1.98 0.99 2.15
C GLY A 81 2.92 0.49 3.25
N PHE A 82 3.95 -0.27 2.89
CA PHE A 82 4.98 -0.72 3.82
C PHE A 82 5.67 0.44 4.52
N VAL A 83 6.19 1.43 3.77
CA VAL A 83 6.92 2.57 4.34
C VAL A 83 6.00 3.40 5.25
N SER A 84 4.74 3.60 4.87
CA SER A 84 3.76 4.33 5.68
C SER A 84 3.45 3.59 6.98
N ARG A 85 3.23 2.26 6.92
CA ARG A 85 3.00 1.42 8.11
C ARG A 85 4.24 1.35 9.03
N TRP A 86 5.44 1.37 8.45
CA TRP A 86 6.70 1.33 9.20
C TRP A 86 6.87 2.53 10.13
N TYR A 87 6.47 3.72 9.68
CA TYR A 87 6.55 4.96 10.44
C TYR A 87 5.22 5.39 11.10
N SER A 88 4.14 4.62 10.98
CA SER A 88 2.88 4.94 11.65
C SER A 88 3.03 4.91 13.18
N ARG A 89 2.29 5.78 13.88
CA ARG A 89 2.29 5.86 15.35
C ARG A 89 1.76 4.60 16.01
N GLU A 90 0.81 3.90 15.38
CA GLU A 90 0.30 2.60 15.85
C GLU A 90 1.39 1.52 15.83
N SER A 91 2.39 1.76 15.01
CA SER A 91 3.55 0.92 14.86
C SER A 91 4.67 1.27 15.85
N HIS A 92 4.61 2.40 16.55
CA HIS A 92 5.69 2.78 17.46
C HIS A 92 5.60 1.99 18.76
N ASP A 93 6.59 1.13 19.06
CA ASP A 93 6.67 0.45 20.36
C ASP A 93 6.92 1.50 21.46
N PRO A 94 5.98 1.72 22.41
CA PRO A 94 6.11 2.73 23.44
C PRO A 94 7.23 2.43 24.46
N ARG A 95 7.87 1.25 24.41
CA ARG A 95 8.97 0.85 25.30
C ARG A 95 10.36 1.27 24.80
N ALA A 96 10.47 1.81 23.58
CA ALA A 96 11.69 2.46 23.11
C ALA A 96 11.73 3.92 23.61
N ARG A 97 11.99 4.12 24.90
CA ARG A 97 12.28 5.42 25.52
C ARG A 97 13.44 5.30 26.49
#